data_AF-A0A498SYM5-F1
#
_entry.id   AF-A0A498SYM5-F1
#
_cell.length_a   1.000
_cell.length_b   1.000
_cell.length_c   1.000
_cell.angle_alpha   90.00
_cell.angle_beta   90.00
_cell.angle_gamma   90.00
#
_symmetry.space_group_name_H-M   'P 1'
#
loop_
_entity.id
_entity.type
_entity.pdbx_description
1 polymer ?
#
loop_
_entity_poly.entity_id
_entity_poly.type
_entity_poly.pdbx_seq_one_letter_code
_entity_poly.pdbx_strand_id
1 'polypeptide(L)'
;MLISLFLSIYAALFHYHAFVFDPSVGFETRSTALSNQRLALDNLIERAADEEHIKSISKREITDDNMQQKDELPVDHKDINNSEAKPKMPVGACQQYFVLGTMIPYKIILPLSKLIFKVPSFNSLFNVRMMERLCAIDSIIDSEISVNGLNATNLKYLPFSFNLPYYTMCLNMDVPSNSCSSLNSNYINMFKSLILACQSDESSFQCQLPIAKQLSNMIFQKSNGPIDVNQPFYFAVVLPILQSNDGYSNLYFYSSLLHKIQEDYKDDELKLAGAQFGVKDGLFAQEIRSDVQLGVILGIEFFPFLNLLAMILVVAVGADDAFLFMYQYRKHKADVCKKWSPVLLNCDANNTKEENSDKEEA
;
A
#
# COMPACT_ATOMS: atom_id res chain seq x y z
N MET A 1 -34.86 18.88 19.91
CA MET A 1 -34.19 17.70 20.51
C MET A 1 -34.90 16.38 20.17
N LEU A 2 -36.20 16.22 20.50
CA LEU A 2 -36.95 14.97 20.28
C LEU A 2 -36.91 14.44 18.82
N ILE A 3 -37.06 15.35 17.84
CA ILE A 3 -37.00 15.00 16.42
C ILE A 3 -35.61 14.50 16.01
N SER A 4 -34.54 15.15 16.49
CA SER A 4 -33.16 14.74 16.18
C SER A 4 -32.86 13.37 16.78
N LEU A 5 -33.32 13.10 18.01
CA LEU A 5 -33.12 11.83 18.68
C LEU A 5 -33.82 10.68 17.93
N PHE A 6 -35.05 10.93 17.47
CA PHE A 6 -35.82 9.96 16.70
C PHE A 6 -35.18 9.68 15.33
N LEU A 7 -34.68 10.70 14.64
CA LEU A 7 -33.97 10.56 13.37
C LEU A 7 -32.67 9.77 13.52
N SER A 8 -31.89 10.02 14.58
CA SER A 8 -30.66 9.27 14.87
C SER A 8 -30.94 7.78 15.13
N ILE A 9 -31.95 7.47 15.95
CA ILE A 9 -32.34 6.09 16.26
C ILE A 9 -32.86 5.37 15.01
N TYR A 10 -33.69 6.04 14.22
CA TYR A 10 -34.20 5.50 12.96
C TYR A 10 -33.06 5.18 11.98
N ALA A 11 -32.10 6.11 11.83
CA ALA A 11 -30.94 5.90 10.97
C ALA A 11 -30.09 4.70 11.42
N ALA A 12 -29.82 4.58 12.73
CA ALA A 12 -29.06 3.46 13.28
C ALA A 12 -29.75 2.11 13.06
N LEU A 13 -31.07 2.03 13.20
CA LEU A 13 -31.82 0.78 13.09
C LEU A 13 -32.03 0.32 11.64
N PHE A 14 -32.28 1.24 10.71
CA PHE A 14 -32.67 0.89 9.34
C PHE A 14 -31.56 0.97 8.30
N HIS A 15 -30.47 1.69 8.60
CA HIS A 15 -29.38 1.89 7.64
C HIS A 15 -28.05 1.26 8.03
N TYR A 16 -28.03 0.36 9.02
CA TYR A 16 -26.81 -0.34 9.47
C TYR A 16 -26.05 -1.09 8.34
N HIS A 17 -26.76 -1.56 7.31
CA HIS A 17 -26.16 -2.26 6.17
C HIS A 17 -25.65 -1.35 5.04
N ALA A 18 -25.90 -0.04 5.08
CA ALA A 18 -25.46 0.88 4.03
C ALA A 18 -23.96 1.20 4.13
N PHE A 19 -23.22 0.45 4.95
CA PHE A 19 -22.04 0.93 5.63
C PHE A 19 -20.78 0.12 5.26
N VAL A 20 -19.83 0.74 4.53
CA VAL A 20 -18.62 0.11 3.96
C VAL A 20 -17.38 1.00 4.18
N PHE A 21 -16.28 0.44 4.69
CA PHE A 21 -15.02 1.15 4.98
C PHE A 21 -13.94 1.02 3.90
N ASP A 22 -14.29 0.44 2.75
CA ASP A 22 -13.38 0.35 1.61
C ASP A 22 -13.25 1.74 0.95
N PRO A 23 -12.05 2.33 0.90
CA PRO A 23 -11.82 3.65 0.30
C PRO A 23 -12.12 3.71 -1.20
N SER A 24 -12.16 2.56 -1.88
CA SER A 24 -12.34 2.44 -3.32
C SER A 24 -13.81 2.25 -3.72
N VAL A 25 -14.67 1.89 -2.76
CA VAL A 25 -16.09 1.64 -3.02
C VAL A 25 -16.82 2.95 -3.33
N GLY A 26 -17.60 2.93 -4.42
CA GLY A 26 -18.37 4.09 -4.88
C GLY A 26 -17.65 4.97 -5.90
N PHE A 27 -16.39 4.66 -6.26
CA PHE A 27 -15.68 5.32 -7.37
C PHE A 27 -16.00 4.71 -8.74
N GLU A 28 -16.73 3.59 -8.77
CA GLU A 28 -17.28 3.07 -10.02
C GLU A 28 -18.27 4.07 -10.61
N THR A 29 -17.94 4.62 -11.77
CA THR A 29 -18.92 5.39 -12.55
C THR A 29 -20.07 4.46 -12.87
N ARG A 30 -21.32 4.84 -12.57
CA ARG A 30 -22.53 4.08 -12.94
C ARG A 30 -23.29 4.82 -14.03
N SER A 31 -24.09 4.08 -14.81
CA SER A 31 -24.99 4.66 -15.82
C SER A 31 -24.31 5.37 -17.00
N THR A 32 -23.02 5.13 -17.22
CA THR A 32 -22.34 5.47 -18.48
C THR A 32 -22.35 4.28 -19.43
N ALA A 33 -22.26 4.51 -20.74
CA ALA A 33 -22.31 3.43 -21.74
C ALA A 33 -21.24 2.34 -21.45
N LEU A 34 -20.03 2.77 -21.11
CA LEU A 34 -18.89 1.88 -20.84
C LEU A 34 -19.01 1.19 -19.47
N SER A 35 -19.53 1.88 -18.45
CA SER A 35 -19.83 1.28 -17.15
C SER A 35 -20.90 0.19 -17.24
N ASN A 36 -21.99 0.45 -17.95
CA ASN A 36 -23.08 -0.50 -18.06
C ASN A 36 -22.65 -1.78 -18.81
N GLN A 37 -21.80 -1.64 -19.84
CA GLN A 37 -21.21 -2.77 -20.55
C GLN A 37 -20.26 -3.56 -19.65
N ARG A 38 -19.41 -2.89 -18.87
CA ARG A 38 -18.52 -3.54 -17.90
C ARG A 38 -19.31 -4.26 -16.80
N LEU A 39 -20.30 -3.60 -16.20
CA LEU A 39 -21.15 -4.20 -15.17
C LEU A 39 -21.92 -5.41 -15.72
N ALA A 40 -22.40 -5.33 -16.97
CA ALA A 40 -23.01 -6.48 -17.63
C ALA A 40 -22.01 -7.63 -17.82
N LEU A 41 -20.76 -7.34 -18.15
CA LEU A 41 -19.70 -8.33 -18.28
C LEU A 41 -19.32 -8.95 -16.92
N ASP A 42 -19.15 -8.13 -15.88
CA ASP A 42 -18.82 -8.60 -14.53
C ASP A 42 -19.94 -9.50 -13.99
N ASN A 43 -21.21 -9.12 -14.19
CA ASN A 43 -22.38 -9.94 -13.88
C ASN A 43 -22.42 -11.25 -14.69
N LEU A 44 -21.91 -11.25 -15.93
CA LEU A 44 -21.80 -12.45 -16.74
C LEU A 44 -20.68 -13.37 -16.23
N ILE A 45 -19.53 -12.82 -15.85
CA ILE A 45 -18.40 -13.57 -15.28
C ILE A 45 -18.82 -14.24 -13.97
N GLU A 46 -19.45 -13.49 -13.06
CA GLU A 46 -19.97 -14.01 -11.78
C GLU A 46 -20.96 -15.16 -11.98
N ARG A 47 -21.70 -15.15 -13.09
CA ARG A 47 -22.73 -16.16 -13.42
C ARG A 47 -22.22 -17.29 -14.30
N ALA A 48 -21.11 -17.09 -15.02
CA ALA A 48 -20.51 -18.06 -15.93
C ALA A 48 -19.41 -18.89 -15.27
N ALA A 49 -18.84 -18.43 -14.17
CA ALA A 49 -17.70 -19.05 -13.48
C ALA A 49 -18.09 -20.07 -12.40
N ASP A 50 -19.22 -20.79 -12.55
CA ASP A 50 -19.47 -21.95 -11.69
C ASP A 50 -18.87 -23.21 -12.34
N GLU A 51 -17.79 -23.73 -11.73
CA GLU A 51 -17.01 -24.88 -12.20
C GLU A 51 -17.88 -26.15 -12.34
N GLU A 52 -19.01 -26.20 -11.62
CA GLU A 52 -20.02 -27.26 -11.72
C GLU A 52 -20.69 -27.33 -13.10
N HIS A 53 -20.89 -26.21 -13.80
CA HIS A 53 -21.50 -26.20 -15.12
C HIS A 53 -20.56 -26.68 -16.22
N ILE A 54 -19.26 -26.40 -16.11
CA ILE A 54 -18.24 -26.82 -17.09
C ILE A 54 -17.94 -28.33 -16.98
N LYS A 55 -17.92 -28.89 -15.76
CA LYS A 55 -17.71 -30.34 -15.55
C LYS A 55 -18.83 -31.21 -16.10
N SER A 56 -20.03 -30.67 -16.29
CA SER A 56 -21.19 -31.41 -16.81
C SER A 56 -21.20 -31.61 -18.34
N ILE A 57 -20.43 -30.83 -19.10
CA ILE A 57 -20.47 -30.83 -20.58
C ILE A 57 -19.22 -31.48 -21.22
N SER A 58 -18.15 -31.72 -20.45
CA SER A 58 -16.88 -32.29 -20.94
C SER A 58 -16.88 -33.82 -21.20
N LYS A 59 -18.02 -34.43 -21.54
CA LYS A 59 -18.11 -35.84 -22.02
C LYS A 59 -18.62 -35.93 -23.46
N ARG A 60 -18.15 -35.05 -24.34
CA ARG A 60 -18.17 -35.31 -25.78
C ARG A 60 -16.79 -35.07 -26.36
N GLU A 61 -16.22 -36.16 -26.86
CA GLU A 61 -15.04 -36.23 -27.72
C GLU A 61 -15.16 -35.20 -28.84
N ILE A 62 -14.16 -34.33 -28.97
CA ILE A 62 -13.85 -33.67 -30.24
C ILE A 62 -12.35 -33.77 -30.44
N THR A 63 -12.02 -34.56 -31.45
CA THR A 63 -10.71 -34.79 -32.06
C THR A 63 -10.15 -33.50 -32.65
N ASP A 64 -8.82 -33.39 -32.67
CA ASP A 64 -7.99 -32.32 -33.25
C ASP A 64 -8.59 -31.60 -34.48
N ASP A 65 -8.55 -30.27 -34.50
CA ASP A 65 -7.76 -29.53 -35.49
C ASP A 65 -7.57 -28.04 -35.13
N ASN A 66 -6.48 -27.47 -35.65
CA ASN A 66 -5.92 -26.13 -35.51
C ASN A 66 -6.89 -24.93 -35.35
N MET A 67 -6.53 -23.95 -34.49
CA MET A 67 -6.52 -22.52 -34.85
C MET A 67 -5.77 -21.65 -33.82
N GLN A 68 -4.75 -20.94 -34.30
CA GLN A 68 -4.15 -19.79 -33.62
C GLN A 68 -5.18 -18.66 -33.51
N GLN A 69 -5.39 -18.13 -32.31
CA GLN A 69 -5.82 -16.75 -32.14
C GLN A 69 -5.32 -16.19 -30.79
N LYS A 70 -4.42 -15.22 -30.90
CA LYS A 70 -4.10 -14.25 -29.85
C LYS A 70 -5.36 -13.43 -29.58
N ASP A 71 -5.81 -13.39 -28.35
CA ASP A 71 -6.57 -12.25 -27.83
C ASP A 71 -6.13 -11.98 -26.39
N GLU A 72 -5.76 -10.71 -26.15
CA GLU A 72 -5.36 -10.18 -24.85
C GLU A 72 -6.59 -10.10 -23.94
N LEU A 73 -6.68 -10.98 -22.94
CA LEU A 73 -7.68 -10.86 -21.88
C LEU A 73 -7.29 -9.75 -20.89
N PRO A 74 -8.26 -8.98 -20.36
CA PRO A 74 -8.02 -8.08 -19.25
C PRO A 74 -7.66 -8.90 -18.01
N VAL A 75 -6.59 -8.50 -17.33
CA VAL A 75 -6.09 -9.14 -16.11
C VAL A 75 -7.10 -8.96 -14.99
N ASP A 76 -7.86 -10.01 -14.70
CA ASP A 76 -8.60 -10.15 -13.44
C ASP A 76 -7.63 -10.66 -12.36
N HIS A 77 -7.55 -9.94 -11.24
CA HIS A 77 -6.66 -10.26 -10.13
C HIS A 77 -7.21 -11.36 -9.20
N LYS A 78 -8.34 -12.00 -9.55
CA LYS A 78 -9.01 -13.01 -8.72
C LYS A 78 -8.62 -14.47 -8.99
N ASP A 79 -7.96 -14.77 -10.11
CA ASP A 79 -7.76 -16.17 -10.55
C ASP A 79 -6.43 -16.82 -10.14
N ILE A 80 -5.66 -16.25 -9.20
CA ILE A 80 -4.43 -16.88 -8.68
C ILE A 80 -4.74 -17.84 -7.52
N ASN A 81 -5.81 -18.63 -7.60
CA ASN A 81 -6.15 -19.57 -6.51
C ASN A 81 -6.44 -21.02 -6.90
N ASN A 82 -6.45 -21.37 -8.19
CA ASN A 82 -6.68 -22.77 -8.59
C ASN A 82 -5.41 -23.41 -9.17
N SER A 83 -4.79 -24.24 -8.32
CA SER A 83 -3.87 -25.33 -8.67
C SER A 83 -2.66 -24.98 -9.55
N GLU A 84 -1.69 -24.24 -9.03
CA GLU A 84 -0.31 -24.40 -9.48
C GLU A 84 0.42 -25.28 -8.47
N ALA A 85 0.78 -26.49 -8.91
CA ALA A 85 1.70 -27.35 -8.17
C ALA A 85 2.91 -26.53 -7.76
N LYS A 86 3.18 -26.44 -6.44
CA LYS A 86 4.35 -25.73 -5.91
C LYS A 86 5.57 -26.15 -6.75
N PRO A 87 6.19 -25.24 -7.51
CA PRO A 87 7.36 -25.59 -8.31
C PRO A 87 8.39 -26.24 -7.38
N LYS A 88 9.03 -27.34 -7.81
CA LYS A 88 10.09 -27.99 -7.04
C LYS A 88 11.09 -26.91 -6.62
N MET A 89 11.08 -26.57 -5.33
CA MET A 89 11.75 -25.36 -4.86
C MET A 89 13.25 -25.49 -5.11
N PRO A 90 13.88 -24.51 -5.76
CA PRO A 90 15.33 -24.50 -5.98
C PRO A 90 16.07 -24.51 -4.64
N VAL A 91 17.21 -25.22 -4.59
CA VAL A 91 17.96 -25.50 -3.35
C VAL A 91 18.76 -24.28 -2.88
N GLY A 92 18.97 -23.28 -3.75
CA GLY A 92 19.70 -22.06 -3.44
C GLY A 92 19.26 -20.83 -4.23
N ALA A 93 19.63 -19.64 -3.70
CA ALA A 93 19.24 -18.34 -4.27
C ALA A 93 19.62 -18.20 -5.76
N CYS A 94 20.82 -18.61 -6.15
CA CYS A 94 21.23 -18.49 -7.55
C CYS A 94 20.43 -19.38 -8.48
N GLN A 95 20.15 -20.61 -8.07
CA GLN A 95 19.29 -21.49 -8.83
C GLN A 95 17.89 -20.87 -9.00
N GLN A 96 17.33 -20.26 -7.94
CA GLN A 96 16.05 -19.53 -8.02
C GLN A 96 16.10 -18.41 -9.06
N TYR A 97 17.18 -17.64 -9.11
CA TYR A 97 17.28 -16.50 -10.03
C TYR A 97 17.49 -16.96 -11.47
N PHE A 98 18.29 -18.00 -11.71
CA PHE A 98 18.52 -18.52 -13.06
C PHE A 98 17.28 -19.17 -13.67
N VAL A 99 16.43 -19.80 -12.86
CA VAL A 99 15.20 -20.43 -13.36
C VAL A 99 14.01 -19.47 -13.46
N LEU A 100 14.16 -18.21 -13.01
CA LEU A 100 13.15 -17.17 -13.17
C LEU A 100 13.01 -16.76 -14.65
N GLY A 101 11.79 -16.81 -15.16
CA GLY A 101 11.46 -16.61 -16.57
C GLY A 101 11.45 -17.89 -17.40
N THR A 102 11.91 -19.01 -16.84
CA THR A 102 11.88 -20.33 -17.50
C THR A 102 11.00 -21.31 -16.74
N MET A 103 11.44 -21.81 -15.58
CA MET A 103 10.65 -22.70 -14.73
C MET A 103 9.74 -21.95 -13.76
N ILE A 104 10.16 -20.76 -13.31
CA ILE A 104 9.36 -19.88 -12.46
C ILE A 104 8.86 -18.72 -13.33
N PRO A 105 7.56 -18.64 -13.66
CA PRO A 105 7.04 -17.53 -14.45
C PRO A 105 7.27 -16.17 -13.79
N TYR A 106 7.60 -15.15 -14.59
CA TYR A 106 7.76 -13.76 -14.09
C TYR A 106 6.51 -13.22 -13.40
N LYS A 107 5.32 -13.74 -13.75
CA LYS A 107 4.04 -13.36 -13.14
C LYS A 107 4.03 -13.59 -11.62
N ILE A 108 4.78 -14.55 -11.12
CA ILE A 108 4.89 -14.87 -9.68
C ILE A 108 5.51 -13.72 -8.90
N ILE A 109 6.32 -12.86 -9.52
CA ILE A 109 6.95 -11.73 -8.84
C ILE A 109 5.97 -10.59 -8.57
N LEU A 110 4.94 -10.44 -9.41
CA LEU A 110 3.98 -9.34 -9.29
C LEU A 110 3.27 -9.31 -7.93
N PRO A 111 2.72 -10.43 -7.41
CA PRO A 111 2.08 -10.47 -6.10
C PRO A 111 3.07 -10.55 -4.94
N LEU A 112 4.39 -10.55 -5.14
CA LEU A 112 5.35 -10.54 -4.03
C LEU A 112 5.49 -9.15 -3.44
N SER A 113 5.66 -9.11 -2.12
CA SER A 113 5.90 -7.89 -1.37
C SER A 113 7.25 -7.26 -1.73
N LYS A 114 7.35 -5.93 -1.63
CA LYS A 114 8.56 -5.19 -2.05
C LYS A 114 8.94 -4.15 -1.02
N LEU A 115 10.23 -3.93 -0.85
CA LEU A 115 10.79 -2.83 -0.06
C LEU A 115 11.56 -1.91 -1.00
N ILE A 116 11.51 -0.62 -0.76
CA ILE A 116 12.25 0.39 -1.51
C ILE A 116 13.21 1.05 -0.54
N PHE A 117 14.49 1.00 -0.86
CA PHE A 117 15.55 1.62 -0.08
C PHE A 117 16.13 2.83 -0.81
N LYS A 118 16.63 3.77 -0.02
CA LYS A 118 17.36 4.96 -0.45
C LYS A 118 18.76 4.94 0.15
N VAL A 119 19.75 5.18 -0.70
CA VAL A 119 21.14 5.39 -0.30
C VAL A 119 21.63 6.76 -0.77
N PRO A 120 22.60 7.39 -0.10
CA PRO A 120 23.07 8.73 -0.46
C PRO A 120 23.81 8.77 -1.80
N SER A 121 24.45 7.67 -2.19
CA SER A 121 25.18 7.56 -3.46
C SER A 121 25.12 6.13 -3.99
N PHE A 122 25.28 5.93 -5.30
CA PHE A 122 25.37 4.58 -5.86
C PHE A 122 26.60 3.84 -5.33
N ASN A 123 27.72 4.54 -5.15
CA ASN A 123 28.97 3.94 -4.68
C ASN A 123 28.88 3.41 -3.24
N SER A 124 28.13 4.10 -2.36
CA SER A 124 27.97 3.70 -0.96
C SER A 124 27.18 2.39 -0.81
N LEU A 125 26.39 2.00 -1.82
CA LEU A 125 25.65 0.73 -1.84
C LEU A 125 26.59 -0.49 -1.84
N PHE A 126 27.74 -0.38 -2.52
CA PHE A 126 28.66 -1.49 -2.77
C PHE A 126 29.74 -1.58 -1.69
N ASN A 127 29.32 -1.76 -0.44
CA ASN A 127 30.18 -2.03 0.70
C ASN A 127 29.76 -3.37 1.34
N VAL A 128 30.73 -4.14 1.85
CA VAL A 128 30.49 -5.39 2.59
C VAL A 128 29.47 -5.17 3.71
N ARG A 129 29.66 -4.13 4.53
CA ARG A 129 28.75 -3.80 5.63
C ARG A 129 27.30 -3.61 5.16
N MET A 130 27.11 -2.93 4.02
CA MET A 130 25.79 -2.65 3.46
C MET A 130 25.14 -3.92 2.90
N MET A 131 25.92 -4.75 2.22
CA MET A 131 25.43 -6.02 1.68
C MET A 131 25.08 -7.02 2.79
N GLU A 132 25.87 -7.09 3.87
CA GLU A 132 25.55 -7.92 5.04
C GLU A 132 24.24 -7.48 5.70
N ARG A 133 24.05 -6.16 5.87
CA ARG A 133 22.78 -5.62 6.39
C ARG A 133 21.61 -6.00 5.50
N LEU A 134 21.69 -5.75 4.19
CA LEU A 134 20.64 -6.13 3.24
C LEU A 134 20.33 -7.63 3.26
N CYS A 135 21.31 -8.48 3.57
CA CYS A 135 21.09 -9.90 3.70
C CYS A 135 20.29 -10.28 4.96
N ALA A 136 20.40 -9.49 6.03
CA ALA A 136 19.66 -9.72 7.26
C ALA A 136 18.13 -9.59 7.07
N ILE A 137 17.65 -8.97 5.99
CA ILE A 137 16.22 -8.83 5.67
C ILE A 137 15.50 -10.18 5.71
N ASP A 138 16.07 -11.23 5.12
CA ASP A 138 15.40 -12.55 5.09
C ASP A 138 15.29 -13.14 6.51
N SER A 139 16.28 -12.90 7.36
CA SER A 139 16.23 -13.34 8.77
C SER A 139 15.18 -12.59 9.59
N ILE A 140 14.98 -11.30 9.32
CA ILE A 140 13.93 -10.48 9.96
C ILE A 140 12.55 -11.01 9.56
N ILE A 141 12.36 -11.30 8.27
CA ILE A 141 11.11 -11.85 7.74
C ILE A 141 10.82 -13.21 8.37
N ASP A 142 11.79 -14.12 8.37
CA ASP A 142 11.60 -15.47 8.92
C ASP A 142 11.32 -15.43 10.43
N SER A 143 11.98 -14.54 11.16
CA SER A 143 11.68 -14.28 12.57
C SER A 143 10.23 -13.81 12.76
N GLU A 144 9.77 -12.85 11.94
CA GLU A 144 8.43 -12.29 12.06
C GLU A 144 7.33 -13.30 11.69
N ILE A 145 7.57 -14.13 10.67
CA ILE A 145 6.65 -15.22 10.30
C ILE A 145 6.53 -16.20 11.47
N SER A 146 7.65 -16.55 12.11
CA SER A 146 7.64 -17.47 13.24
C SER A 146 6.93 -16.91 14.46
N VAL A 147 7.14 -15.62 14.78
CA VAL A 147 6.50 -14.95 15.92
C VAL A 147 4.98 -14.89 15.75
N ASN A 148 4.50 -14.65 14.53
CA ASN A 148 3.06 -14.58 14.23
C ASN A 148 2.42 -15.95 13.95
N GLY A 149 3.18 -17.05 14.06
CA GLY A 149 2.67 -18.41 13.82
C GLY A 149 2.30 -18.70 12.35
N LEU A 150 2.89 -17.97 11.41
CA LEU A 150 2.55 -18.03 9.98
C LEU A 150 3.38 -19.07 9.20
N ASN A 151 4.21 -19.88 9.88
CA ASN A 151 5.09 -20.88 9.26
C ASN A 151 4.34 -21.93 8.42
N ALA A 152 3.11 -22.29 8.82
CA ALA A 152 2.28 -23.26 8.11
C ALA A 152 1.48 -22.66 6.95
N THR A 153 1.50 -21.33 6.80
CA THR A 153 0.76 -20.62 5.74
C THR A 153 1.58 -20.58 4.46
N ASN A 154 0.91 -20.45 3.31
CA ASN A 154 1.57 -20.24 2.02
C ASN A 154 2.04 -18.78 1.83
N LEU A 155 2.22 -18.02 2.92
CA LEU A 155 2.62 -16.61 2.86
C LEU A 155 4.02 -16.45 2.27
N LYS A 156 4.98 -17.27 2.72
CA LYS A 156 6.33 -17.34 2.12
C LYS A 156 6.27 -18.25 0.90
N TYR A 157 6.24 -17.64 -0.28
CA TYR A 157 6.08 -18.34 -1.56
C TYR A 157 7.41 -18.79 -2.14
N LEU A 158 8.50 -18.05 -1.90
CA LEU A 158 9.85 -18.37 -2.34
C LEU A 158 10.80 -18.57 -1.15
N PRO A 159 11.89 -19.34 -1.29
CA PRO A 159 12.84 -19.52 -0.20
C PRO A 159 13.67 -18.26 0.10
N PHE A 160 14.05 -17.49 -0.93
CA PHE A 160 14.95 -16.34 -0.82
C PHE A 160 14.32 -15.07 -1.41
N SER A 161 14.60 -13.90 -0.81
CA SER A 161 14.32 -12.61 -1.45
C SER A 161 15.14 -12.43 -2.72
N PHE A 162 14.71 -11.55 -3.62
CA PHE A 162 15.56 -11.00 -4.67
C PHE A 162 16.22 -9.73 -4.14
N ASN A 163 17.44 -9.88 -3.65
CA ASN A 163 18.23 -8.82 -3.03
C ASN A 163 19.63 -8.73 -3.65
N LEU A 164 20.28 -7.58 -3.50
CA LEU A 164 21.61 -7.34 -4.08
C LEU A 164 22.72 -8.28 -3.55
N PRO A 165 22.75 -8.63 -2.25
CA PRO A 165 23.72 -9.59 -1.71
C PRO A 165 23.70 -10.93 -2.45
N TYR A 166 22.52 -11.55 -2.60
CA TYR A 166 22.41 -12.82 -3.30
C TYR A 166 22.77 -12.68 -4.78
N TYR A 167 22.35 -11.61 -5.46
CA TYR A 167 22.76 -11.36 -6.85
C TYR A 167 24.27 -11.25 -7.01
N THR A 168 24.95 -10.60 -6.04
CA THR A 168 26.41 -10.47 -6.02
C THR A 168 27.07 -11.85 -5.92
N MET A 169 26.54 -12.73 -5.08
CA MET A 169 27.05 -14.09 -4.91
C MET A 169 26.83 -14.95 -6.14
N CYS A 170 25.75 -14.72 -6.90
CA CYS A 170 25.44 -15.49 -8.11
C CYS A 170 26.33 -15.22 -9.30
N LEU A 171 27.26 -14.27 -9.21
CA LEU A 171 28.35 -14.16 -10.18
C LEU A 171 29.35 -15.30 -10.09
N ASN A 172 29.45 -15.96 -8.93
CA ASN A 172 30.34 -17.09 -8.72
C ASN A 172 29.54 -18.32 -8.24
N MET A 173 29.28 -19.24 -9.17
CA MET A 173 28.48 -20.45 -8.91
C MET A 173 29.19 -21.49 -8.03
N ASP A 174 30.50 -21.34 -7.79
CA ASP A 174 31.29 -22.29 -6.99
C ASP A 174 31.06 -22.13 -5.49
N VAL A 175 30.43 -21.02 -5.07
CA VAL A 175 30.17 -20.70 -3.66
C VAL A 175 28.70 -20.93 -3.34
N PRO A 176 28.35 -21.63 -2.24
CA PRO A 176 26.96 -21.81 -1.86
C PRO A 176 26.30 -20.45 -1.58
N SER A 177 25.22 -20.16 -2.29
CA SER A 177 24.50 -18.87 -2.23
C SER A 177 23.39 -18.84 -1.19
N ASN A 178 23.43 -19.74 -0.20
CA ASN A 178 22.33 -19.92 0.75
C ASN A 178 22.47 -18.99 1.97
N SER A 179 23.64 -18.39 2.16
CA SER A 179 23.92 -17.43 3.21
C SER A 179 24.92 -16.39 2.72
N CYS A 180 24.90 -15.20 3.31
CA CYS A 180 25.76 -14.10 2.90
C CYS A 180 27.15 -14.10 3.55
N SER A 181 27.54 -15.20 4.21
CA SER A 181 28.82 -15.32 4.90
C SER A 181 30.04 -15.28 3.98
N SER A 182 29.84 -15.58 2.68
CA SER A 182 30.92 -15.62 1.69
C SER A 182 31.03 -14.32 0.86
N LEU A 183 30.30 -13.27 1.25
CA LEU A 183 30.45 -11.95 0.64
C LEU A 183 31.85 -11.40 0.90
N ASN A 184 32.48 -10.90 -0.16
CA ASN A 184 33.77 -10.24 -0.06
C ASN A 184 33.79 -8.99 -0.94
N SER A 185 34.75 -8.11 -0.68
CA SER A 185 34.89 -6.84 -1.43
C SER A 185 35.17 -7.08 -2.92
N ASN A 186 35.84 -8.18 -3.29
CA ASN A 186 36.18 -8.48 -4.67
C ASN A 186 34.93 -8.78 -5.52
N TYR A 187 34.03 -9.63 -5.01
CA TYR A 187 32.77 -9.96 -5.66
C TYR A 187 31.85 -8.74 -5.74
N ILE A 188 31.78 -7.95 -4.68
CA ILE A 188 31.01 -6.70 -4.66
C ILE A 188 31.53 -5.72 -5.73
N ASN A 189 32.85 -5.57 -5.85
CA ASN A 189 33.45 -4.69 -6.86
C ASN A 189 33.25 -5.22 -8.30
N MET A 190 33.33 -6.53 -8.49
CA MET A 190 33.05 -7.17 -9.77
C MET A 190 31.58 -6.95 -10.17
N PHE A 191 30.66 -7.13 -9.23
CA PHE A 191 29.22 -6.89 -9.42
C PHE A 191 28.90 -5.43 -9.73
N LYS A 192 29.53 -4.49 -9.00
CA LYS A 192 29.43 -3.06 -9.29
C LYS A 192 29.87 -2.73 -10.71
N SER A 193 30.99 -3.31 -11.14
CA SER A 193 31.55 -3.08 -12.48
C SER A 193 30.63 -3.63 -13.57
N LEU A 194 30.03 -4.80 -13.35
CA LEU A 194 29.02 -5.37 -14.25
C LEU A 194 27.81 -4.44 -14.40
N ILE A 195 27.27 -3.91 -13.30
CA ILE A 195 26.10 -3.03 -13.34
C ILE A 195 26.39 -1.74 -14.12
N LEU A 196 27.55 -1.11 -13.85
CA LEU A 196 27.95 0.12 -14.56
C LEU A 196 28.19 -0.13 -16.06
N ALA A 197 28.77 -1.29 -16.41
CA ALA A 197 28.94 -1.69 -17.81
C ALA A 197 27.59 -1.90 -18.51
N CYS A 198 26.66 -2.60 -17.86
CA CYS A 198 25.35 -2.89 -18.42
C CYS A 198 24.44 -1.69 -18.61
N GLN A 199 24.69 -0.62 -17.86
CA GLN A 199 23.97 0.61 -18.07
C GLN A 199 24.54 1.42 -19.25
N SER A 200 25.85 1.35 -19.46
CA SER A 200 26.52 2.10 -20.53
C SER A 200 26.29 1.45 -21.89
N ASP A 201 26.26 0.11 -21.92
CA ASP A 201 26.01 -0.68 -23.12
C ASP A 201 25.13 -1.90 -22.80
N GLU A 202 23.81 -1.70 -22.91
CA GLU A 202 22.81 -2.76 -22.71
C GLU A 202 22.95 -3.91 -23.72
N SER A 203 23.61 -3.69 -24.86
CA SER A 203 23.73 -4.69 -25.93
C SER A 203 24.80 -5.74 -25.67
N SER A 204 25.71 -5.47 -24.73
CA SER A 204 26.81 -6.37 -24.41
C SER A 204 26.31 -7.72 -23.89
N PHE A 205 27.01 -8.80 -24.27
CA PHE A 205 26.60 -10.19 -23.96
C PHE A 205 26.40 -10.44 -22.45
N GLN A 206 27.20 -9.79 -21.60
CA GLN A 206 27.13 -9.92 -20.15
C GLN A 206 25.80 -9.36 -19.59
N CYS A 207 25.18 -8.43 -20.28
CA CYS A 207 23.96 -7.74 -19.87
C CYS A 207 22.69 -8.41 -20.41
N GLN A 208 22.87 -9.33 -21.35
CA GLN A 208 21.82 -10.24 -21.81
C GLN A 208 21.60 -11.42 -20.85
N LEU A 209 22.49 -11.60 -19.85
CA LEU A 209 22.31 -12.64 -18.84
C LEU A 209 21.01 -12.42 -18.04
N PRO A 210 20.29 -13.50 -17.66
CA PRO A 210 19.04 -13.40 -16.91
C PRO A 210 19.15 -12.55 -15.65
N ILE A 211 20.27 -12.67 -14.93
CA ILE A 211 20.56 -11.90 -13.70
C ILE A 211 20.62 -10.40 -13.98
N ALA A 212 21.39 -9.97 -14.98
CA ALA A 212 21.53 -8.55 -15.32
C ALA A 212 20.18 -7.96 -15.77
N LYS A 213 19.42 -8.72 -16.56
CA LYS A 213 18.08 -8.33 -17.00
C LYS A 213 17.08 -8.22 -15.85
N GLN A 214 17.16 -9.10 -14.85
CA GLN A 214 16.32 -9.00 -13.65
C GLN A 214 16.67 -7.76 -12.85
N LEU A 215 17.95 -7.47 -12.65
CA LEU A 215 18.40 -6.30 -11.92
C LEU A 215 17.87 -5.00 -12.54
N SER A 216 17.97 -4.83 -13.86
CA SER A 216 17.49 -3.59 -14.51
C SER A 216 15.96 -3.47 -14.54
N ASN A 217 15.23 -4.58 -14.54
CA ASN A 217 13.77 -4.56 -14.67
C ASN A 217 13.02 -4.63 -13.33
N MET A 218 13.64 -5.18 -12.27
CA MET A 218 12.97 -5.49 -11.02
C MET A 218 13.56 -4.80 -9.79
N ILE A 219 14.88 -4.55 -9.80
CA ILE A 219 15.62 -4.10 -8.62
C ILE A 219 16.03 -2.63 -8.74
N PHE A 220 16.64 -2.24 -9.86
CA PHE A 220 17.08 -0.87 -10.06
C PHE A 220 16.00 -0.02 -10.74
N GLN A 221 16.02 1.27 -10.41
CA GLN A 221 15.18 2.25 -11.08
C GLN A 221 15.55 2.32 -12.57
N LYS A 222 14.56 2.23 -13.46
CA LYS A 222 14.75 2.52 -14.87
C LYS A 222 15.07 4.01 -15.03
N SER A 223 16.27 4.28 -15.50
CA SER A 223 16.78 5.61 -15.82
C SER A 223 17.04 5.68 -17.31
N ASN A 224 16.58 6.74 -17.98
CA ASN A 224 16.86 6.97 -19.40
C ASN A 224 18.30 7.48 -19.66
N GLY A 225 19.10 7.66 -18.60
CA GLY A 225 20.50 8.09 -18.67
C GLY A 225 21.43 7.29 -17.74
N PRO A 226 22.74 7.53 -17.79
CA PRO A 226 23.72 6.88 -16.92
C PRO A 226 23.45 7.19 -15.44
N ILE A 227 23.80 6.27 -14.53
CA ILE A 227 23.59 6.45 -13.08
C ILE A 227 24.49 7.59 -12.67
N ASP A 228 23.89 8.65 -12.14
CA ASP A 228 24.65 9.67 -11.43
C ASP A 228 25.11 9.07 -10.10
N VAL A 229 26.39 8.71 -10.06
CA VAL A 229 27.02 8.09 -8.89
C VAL A 229 27.00 8.98 -7.65
N ASN A 230 26.79 10.29 -7.79
CA ASN A 230 26.80 11.25 -6.69
C ASN A 230 25.41 11.64 -6.19
N GLN A 231 24.35 11.21 -6.87
CA GLN A 231 22.98 11.48 -6.45
C GLN A 231 22.41 10.36 -5.57
N PRO A 232 21.39 10.66 -4.74
CA PRO A 232 20.67 9.64 -3.99
C PRO A 232 20.10 8.59 -4.93
N PHE A 233 20.39 7.33 -4.61
CA PHE A 233 20.01 6.19 -5.44
C PHE A 233 18.93 5.36 -4.75
N TYR A 234 17.95 4.92 -5.53
CA TYR A 234 16.83 4.11 -5.06
C TYR A 234 16.88 2.73 -5.70
N PHE A 235 16.64 1.71 -4.89
CA PHE A 235 16.54 0.33 -5.37
C PHE A 235 15.46 -0.43 -4.59
N ALA A 236 14.93 -1.46 -5.23
CA ALA A 236 13.91 -2.33 -4.67
C ALA A 236 14.54 -3.64 -4.17
N VAL A 237 13.94 -4.21 -3.13
CA VAL A 237 14.16 -5.60 -2.71
C VAL A 237 12.81 -6.31 -2.82
N VAL A 238 12.75 -7.38 -3.60
CA VAL A 238 11.54 -8.19 -3.72
C VAL A 238 11.59 -9.28 -2.66
N LEU A 239 10.62 -9.27 -1.76
CA LEU A 239 10.56 -10.21 -0.65
C LEU A 239 10.00 -11.56 -1.10
N PRO A 240 10.33 -12.66 -0.40
CA PRO A 240 9.81 -13.99 -0.71
C PRO A 240 8.35 -14.20 -0.28
N ILE A 241 7.71 -13.17 0.28
CA ILE A 241 6.35 -13.24 0.82
C ILE A 241 5.35 -12.60 -0.15
N LEU A 242 4.16 -13.17 -0.23
CA LEU A 242 3.05 -12.59 -1.00
C LEU A 242 2.62 -11.23 -0.41
N GLN A 243 1.90 -10.44 -1.17
CA GLN A 243 1.13 -9.29 -0.72
C GLN A 243 -0.25 -9.78 -0.24
N SER A 244 -0.93 -8.96 0.55
CA SER A 244 -2.37 -9.17 0.81
C SER A 244 -3.16 -8.90 -0.47
N ASN A 245 -4.00 -9.86 -0.87
CA ASN A 245 -4.85 -9.75 -2.05
C ASN A 245 -6.14 -8.97 -1.77
N ASP A 246 -6.60 -9.02 -0.52
CA ASP A 246 -7.86 -8.44 -0.05
C ASP A 246 -7.68 -7.08 0.62
N GLY A 247 -6.46 -6.65 0.91
CA GLY A 247 -6.17 -5.41 1.65
C GLY A 247 -6.14 -5.57 3.18
N TYR A 248 -6.60 -6.70 3.72
CA TYR A 248 -6.86 -6.89 5.16
C TYR A 248 -6.14 -8.12 5.75
N SER A 249 -5.87 -9.15 4.95
CA SER A 249 -5.24 -10.37 5.43
C SER A 249 -3.83 -10.11 5.98
N ASN A 250 -3.54 -10.67 7.16
CA ASN A 250 -2.25 -10.57 7.85
C ASN A 250 -1.81 -9.12 8.14
N LEU A 251 -2.76 -8.18 8.29
CA LEU A 251 -2.48 -6.75 8.56
C LEU A 251 -1.47 -6.53 9.69
N TYR A 252 -1.66 -7.22 10.82
CA TYR A 252 -0.79 -7.10 11.99
C TYR A 252 0.64 -7.54 11.70
N PHE A 253 0.80 -8.65 10.97
CA PHE A 253 2.12 -9.14 10.55
C PHE A 253 2.83 -8.10 9.67
N TYR A 254 2.16 -7.56 8.65
CA TYR A 254 2.79 -6.56 7.77
C TYR A 254 3.10 -5.25 8.49
N SER A 255 2.24 -4.83 9.43
CA SER A 255 2.49 -3.64 10.26
C SER A 255 3.71 -3.84 11.18
N SER A 256 3.81 -5.00 11.83
CA SER A 256 4.93 -5.35 12.70
C SER A 256 6.24 -5.48 11.91
N LEU A 257 6.18 -6.16 10.75
CA LEU A 257 7.31 -6.28 9.83
C LEU A 257 7.79 -4.90 9.35
N LEU A 258 6.86 -4.03 8.96
CA LEU A 258 7.20 -2.66 8.54
C LEU A 258 7.91 -1.90 9.66
N HIS A 259 7.37 -1.96 10.88
CA HIS A 259 7.96 -1.27 12.03
C HIS A 259 9.38 -1.76 12.32
N LYS A 260 9.61 -3.08 12.35
CA LYS A 260 10.94 -3.66 12.57
C LYS A 260 11.95 -3.23 11.50
N ILE A 261 11.56 -3.27 10.23
CA ILE A 261 12.43 -2.83 9.13
C ILE A 261 12.67 -1.31 9.20
N GLN A 262 11.67 -0.51 9.57
CA GLN A 262 11.87 0.93 9.75
C GLN A 262 12.85 1.24 10.89
N GLU A 263 12.81 0.46 11.97
CA GLU A 263 13.70 0.60 13.11
C GLU A 263 15.14 0.20 12.75
N ASP A 264 15.32 -0.95 12.10
CA ASP A 264 16.64 -1.48 11.70
C ASP A 264 17.33 -0.67 10.59
N TYR A 265 16.55 0.08 9.79
CA TYR A 265 17.01 0.85 8.63
C TYR A 265 16.65 2.34 8.73
N LYS A 266 16.78 2.91 9.93
CA LYS A 266 16.51 4.33 10.20
C LYS A 266 17.69 5.28 9.90
N ASP A 267 18.88 4.74 9.64
CA ASP A 267 20.09 5.55 9.46
C ASP A 267 20.21 6.24 8.09
N ASP A 268 21.17 7.17 8.01
CA ASP A 268 21.42 7.99 6.82
C ASP A 268 22.19 7.24 5.72
N GLU A 269 22.80 6.08 6.02
CA GLU A 269 23.55 5.29 5.05
C GLU A 269 22.61 4.42 4.20
N LEU A 270 21.62 3.78 4.84
CA LEU A 270 20.62 2.91 4.22
C LEU A 270 19.25 3.14 4.85
N LYS A 271 18.43 3.93 4.16
CA LYS A 271 17.10 4.29 4.66
C LYS A 271 16.00 3.53 3.93
N LEU A 272 15.05 2.99 4.68
CA LEU A 272 13.79 2.52 4.09
C LEU A 272 12.98 3.71 3.57
N ALA A 273 12.73 3.74 2.25
CA ALA A 273 11.98 4.80 1.58
C ALA A 273 10.50 4.44 1.36
N GLY A 274 10.18 3.15 1.25
CA GLY A 274 8.82 2.68 1.07
C GLY A 274 8.70 1.17 1.16
N ALA A 275 7.47 0.68 1.31
CA ALA A 275 7.13 -0.73 1.32
C ALA A 275 5.82 -0.97 0.59
N GLN A 276 5.72 -2.09 -0.10
CA GLN A 276 4.52 -2.55 -0.80
C GLN A 276 4.15 -3.94 -0.27
N PHE A 277 3.09 -3.99 0.53
CA PHE A 277 2.57 -5.22 1.17
C PHE A 277 1.14 -5.56 0.75
N GLY A 278 0.48 -4.70 -0.05
CA GLY A 278 -0.92 -4.89 -0.45
C GLY A 278 -1.95 -4.66 0.66
N VAL A 279 -1.57 -4.00 1.78
CA VAL A 279 -2.47 -3.78 2.94
C VAL A 279 -2.94 -2.32 3.10
N LYS A 280 -2.83 -1.52 2.03
CA LYS A 280 -3.10 -0.08 2.11
C LYS A 280 -4.53 0.21 2.58
N ASP A 281 -5.49 -0.54 2.06
CA ASP A 281 -6.91 -0.32 2.33
C ASP A 281 -7.28 -0.70 3.77
N GLY A 282 -6.74 -1.82 4.26
CA GLY A 282 -6.92 -2.23 5.65
C GLY A 282 -6.26 -1.29 6.65
N LEU A 283 -5.05 -0.80 6.34
CA LEU A 283 -4.38 0.18 7.18
C LEU A 283 -5.16 1.50 7.23
N PHE A 284 -5.62 1.97 6.07
CA PHE A 284 -6.43 3.18 5.98
C PHE A 284 -7.73 3.08 6.78
N ALA A 285 -8.43 1.95 6.68
CA ALA A 285 -9.64 1.70 7.47
C ALA A 285 -9.36 1.68 8.98
N GLN A 286 -8.22 1.14 9.42
CA GLN A 286 -7.82 1.14 10.83
C GLN A 286 -7.52 2.56 11.33
N GLU A 287 -6.76 3.36 10.57
CA GLU A 287 -6.42 4.74 10.94
C GLU A 287 -7.68 5.62 11.02
N ILE A 288 -8.60 5.51 10.05
CA ILE A 288 -9.87 6.24 10.11
C ILE A 288 -10.68 5.88 11.35
N ARG A 289 -10.75 4.59 11.72
CA ARG A 289 -11.45 4.18 12.94
C ARG A 289 -10.82 4.79 14.20
N SER A 290 -9.50 4.93 14.21
CA SER A 290 -8.76 5.59 15.30
C SER A 290 -9.04 7.10 15.35
N ASP A 291 -9.10 7.77 14.20
CA ASP A 291 -9.39 9.21 14.11
C ASP A 291 -10.86 9.54 14.46
N VAL A 292 -11.76 8.56 14.31
CA VAL A 292 -13.20 8.70 14.55
C VAL A 292 -13.62 8.08 15.90
N GLN A 293 -12.83 8.29 16.97
CA GLN A 293 -13.19 7.87 18.33
C GLN A 293 -14.59 8.37 18.77
N LEU A 294 -15.03 9.52 18.26
CA LEU A 294 -16.36 10.09 18.54
C LEU A 294 -17.50 9.42 17.75
N GLY A 295 -17.21 8.86 16.56
CA GLY A 295 -18.20 8.11 15.77
C GLY A 295 -18.40 6.68 16.30
N VAL A 296 -17.39 6.10 16.94
CA VAL A 296 -17.49 4.80 17.65
C VAL A 296 -18.45 4.87 18.84
N ILE A 297 -18.43 5.97 19.61
CA ILE A 297 -19.38 6.21 20.72
C ILE A 297 -20.84 6.29 20.20
N LEU A 298 -21.02 6.69 18.94
CA LEU A 298 -22.32 6.81 18.27
C LEU A 298 -22.67 5.58 17.41
N GLY A 299 -21.84 4.53 17.38
CA GLY A 299 -22.09 3.32 16.59
C GLY A 299 -22.12 3.56 15.07
N ILE A 300 -21.36 4.55 14.59
CA ILE A 300 -21.37 4.97 13.18
C ILE A 300 -20.30 4.18 12.43
N GLU A 301 -20.72 3.26 11.57
CA GLU A 301 -19.82 2.38 10.81
C GLU A 301 -19.73 2.72 9.30
N PHE A 302 -20.25 3.87 8.88
CA PHE A 302 -19.98 4.39 7.53
C PHE A 302 -20.13 5.87 7.41
N PHE A 303 -19.08 6.37 6.80
CA PHE A 303 -18.95 7.70 6.35
C PHE A 303 -17.86 7.61 5.28
N PRO A 304 -18.19 7.80 3.99
CA PRO A 304 -17.16 8.14 3.02
C PRO A 304 -16.23 9.16 3.68
N PHE A 305 -14.92 9.02 3.55
CA PHE A 305 -14.00 9.99 4.16
C PHE A 305 -14.35 11.44 3.72
N LEU A 306 -14.95 11.62 2.54
CA LEU A 306 -15.51 12.87 2.05
C LEU A 306 -16.70 13.39 2.88
N ASN A 307 -17.52 12.51 3.44
CA ASN A 307 -18.55 12.92 4.36
C ASN A 307 -17.93 13.37 5.70
N LEU A 308 -16.77 12.81 6.12
CA LEU A 308 -15.99 13.34 7.26
C LEU A 308 -15.58 14.78 7.00
N LEU A 309 -15.10 15.04 5.78
CA LEU A 309 -14.83 16.40 5.33
C LEU A 309 -16.09 17.28 5.38
N ALA A 310 -17.26 16.75 4.98
CA ALA A 310 -18.52 17.48 5.06
C ALA A 310 -18.90 17.84 6.50
N MET A 311 -18.65 16.97 7.48
CA MET A 311 -18.85 17.29 8.90
C MET A 311 -17.93 18.44 9.35
N ILE A 312 -16.65 18.37 9.00
CA ILE A 312 -15.68 19.44 9.28
C ILE A 312 -16.14 20.77 8.64
N LEU A 313 -16.60 20.72 7.38
CA LEU A 313 -17.12 21.89 6.67
C LEU A 313 -18.40 22.45 7.29
N VAL A 314 -19.34 21.59 7.70
CA VAL A 314 -20.59 22.01 8.36
C VAL A 314 -20.31 22.67 9.71
N VAL A 315 -19.34 22.17 10.47
CA VAL A 315 -18.93 22.81 11.72
C VAL A 315 -18.32 24.19 11.45
N ALA A 316 -17.44 24.31 10.45
CA ALA A 316 -16.80 25.57 10.10
C ALA A 316 -17.80 26.62 9.56
N VAL A 317 -18.64 26.24 8.61
CA VAL A 317 -19.62 27.15 7.97
C VAL A 317 -20.81 27.42 8.88
N GLY A 318 -21.32 26.39 9.57
CA GLY A 318 -22.48 26.52 10.45
C GLY A 318 -22.23 27.38 11.69
N ALA A 319 -20.98 27.48 12.15
CA ALA A 319 -20.60 28.38 13.24
C ALA A 319 -20.66 29.86 12.81
N ASP A 320 -20.34 30.18 11.56
CA ASP A 320 -20.30 31.56 11.04
C ASP A 320 -21.69 32.22 11.10
N ASP A 321 -22.74 31.49 10.70
CA ASP A 321 -24.12 31.95 10.77
C ASP A 321 -24.55 32.27 12.22
N ALA A 322 -24.07 31.50 13.21
CA ALA A 322 -24.35 31.76 14.61
C ALA A 322 -23.68 33.06 15.11
N PHE A 323 -22.44 33.33 14.68
CA PHE A 323 -21.74 34.57 14.99
C PHE A 323 -22.40 35.78 14.33
N LEU A 324 -22.76 35.68 13.05
CA LEU A 324 -23.48 36.73 12.32
C LEU A 324 -24.84 37.03 12.97
N PHE A 325 -25.60 36.00 13.35
CA PHE A 325 -26.87 36.16 14.04
C PHE A 325 -26.70 36.86 15.39
N MET A 326 -25.73 36.43 16.22
CA MET A 326 -25.49 37.07 17.51
C MET A 326 -25.02 38.52 17.38
N TYR A 327 -24.21 38.82 16.37
CA TYR A 327 -23.78 40.18 16.08
C TYR A 327 -24.98 41.08 15.72
N GLN A 328 -25.84 40.64 14.80
CA GLN A 328 -27.03 41.39 14.40
C GLN A 328 -28.03 41.54 15.57
N TYR A 329 -28.24 40.47 16.35
CA TYR A 329 -29.11 40.51 17.52
C TYR A 329 -28.63 41.52 18.56
N ARG A 330 -27.32 41.53 18.89
CA ARG A 330 -26.71 42.49 19.82
C ARG A 330 -26.81 43.92 19.29
N LYS A 331 -26.54 44.14 17.99
CA LYS A 331 -26.66 45.45 17.34
C LYS A 331 -28.10 45.98 17.40
N HIS A 332 -29.08 45.16 17.03
CA HIS A 332 -30.49 45.54 17.08
C HIS A 332 -30.95 45.83 18.51
N LYS A 333 -30.53 45.02 19.49
CA LYS A 333 -30.81 45.28 20.91
C LYS A 333 -30.23 46.64 21.37
N ALA A 334 -29.00 46.96 20.97
CA ALA A 334 -28.38 48.25 21.29
C ALA A 334 -29.09 49.43 20.61
N ASP A 335 -29.50 49.30 19.34
CA ASP A 335 -30.21 50.34 18.60
C ASP A 335 -31.62 50.59 19.16
N VAL A 336 -32.32 49.53 19.59
CA VAL A 336 -33.61 49.66 20.30
C VAL A 336 -33.44 50.33 21.66
N CYS A 337 -32.43 49.97 22.46
CA CYS A 337 -32.13 50.67 23.73
C CYS A 337 -31.69 52.13 23.52
N LYS A 338 -31.13 52.50 22.36
CA LYS A 338 -30.82 53.91 22.02
C LYS A 338 -32.03 54.70 21.53
N LYS A 339 -32.94 54.06 20.79
CA LYS A 339 -34.10 54.70 20.17
C LYS A 339 -35.27 54.88 21.14
N TRP A 340 -35.39 54.02 22.13
CA TRP A 340 -36.36 54.13 23.22
C TRP A 340 -35.58 54.56 24.47
N SER A 341 -35.82 55.78 24.96
CA SER A 341 -35.15 56.33 26.14
C SER A 341 -35.05 55.33 27.30
N PRO A 342 -33.98 55.40 28.13
CA PRO A 342 -33.59 54.35 29.11
C PRO A 342 -34.57 54.16 30.29
N VAL A 343 -35.78 54.70 30.20
CA VAL A 343 -36.76 54.75 31.30
C VAL A 343 -37.80 53.62 31.21
N LEU A 344 -37.94 52.93 30.08
CA LEU A 344 -38.97 51.88 29.91
C LEU A 344 -38.46 50.47 29.63
N LEU A 345 -37.16 50.31 29.37
CA LEU A 345 -36.54 48.99 29.29
C LEU A 345 -35.36 48.97 30.25
N ASN A 346 -35.39 48.03 31.19
CA ASN A 346 -34.28 47.68 32.08
C ASN A 346 -33.15 47.09 31.21
N CYS A 347 -32.50 47.92 30.40
CA CYS A 347 -31.32 47.57 29.62
C CYS A 347 -30.16 47.54 30.63
N ASP A 348 -29.85 46.36 31.17
CA ASP A 348 -28.78 46.16 32.14
C ASP A 348 -27.48 46.87 31.73
N ALA A 349 -27.17 47.94 32.45
CA ALA A 349 -25.93 48.68 32.39
C ALA A 349 -24.84 47.97 33.24
N ASN A 350 -24.62 46.67 33.02
CA ASN A 350 -23.67 45.90 33.83
C ASN A 350 -22.53 45.19 33.06
N ASN A 351 -22.35 45.45 31.76
CA ASN A 351 -21.20 44.90 31.02
C ASN A 351 -20.20 45.97 30.54
N THR A 352 -19.98 47.01 31.34
CA THR A 352 -18.86 47.95 31.14
C THR A 352 -17.73 47.78 32.17
N LYS A 353 -17.63 46.60 32.79
CA LYS A 353 -16.55 46.25 33.71
C LYS A 353 -16.11 44.79 33.52
N GLU A 354 -15.59 44.44 32.35
CA GLU A 354 -14.70 43.26 32.22
C GLU A 354 -13.88 43.27 30.91
N GLU A 355 -13.50 44.46 30.42
CA GLU A 355 -12.61 44.60 29.25
C GLU A 355 -11.44 45.56 29.56
N ASN A 356 -10.90 45.50 30.79
CA ASN A 356 -9.68 46.21 31.21
C ASN A 356 -8.93 45.42 32.31
N SER A 357 -8.67 44.15 32.07
CA SER A 357 -7.76 43.30 32.84
C SER A 357 -7.23 42.26 31.87
N ASP A 358 -6.27 42.67 31.03
CA ASP A 358 -5.28 41.80 30.38
C ASP A 358 -4.45 42.63 29.39
N LYS A 359 -3.92 43.76 29.86
CA LYS A 359 -2.72 44.42 29.31
C LYS A 359 -1.98 45.03 30.48
N GLU A 360 -0.70 44.67 30.58
CA GLU A 360 0.33 45.17 31.51
C GLU A 360 0.45 44.43 32.86
N GLU A 361 1.06 43.24 32.81
CA GLU A 361 2.27 43.00 33.62
C GLU A 361 3.40 42.53 32.68
N ALA A 362 4.61 42.93 33.05
CA ALA A 362 5.85 42.97 32.28
C ALA A 362 6.54 41.61 32.06
#